data_AF-A0A1F3J3B0-F1
#
_entry.id   AF-A0A1F3J3B0-F1
#
_cell.length_a   1.000
_cell.length_b   1.000
_cell.length_c   1.000
_cell.angle_alpha   90.00
_cell.angle_beta   90.00
_cell.angle_gamma   90.00
#
_symmetry.space_group_name_H-M   'P 1'
#
loop_
_entity.id
_entity.type
_entity.pdbx_description
1 polymer ?
#
loop_
_entity_poly.entity_id
_entity_poly.type
_entity_poly.pdbx_seq_one_letter_code
_entity_poly.pdbx_strand_id
1 'polypeptide(L)'
;MKIIKFIENFPDEQSCRDHFRHVREKEGIVCKRCGCEKHYWLKAKDMWQCSECEFRTTLRSGTMMENSNLPIRTWYLAMAFMTHSKKGISATELQRQLGHKRYEPVWAMMHKIRAAMGQREELYQLEGMIEIDEGYFVTETSKEDKENQKRGRGSKKKKNVGVMAESTPLEDLNTGKKSNQCRFFKMKVLENHKAENIDQMVEQSIDEKSIVFSDKSTSYVNISEYVEVHIVEKSSEEVTTSTLKWVHVAISNAKRTLLGIYHKIKGKYLQAYLDEFCYKLNRRYFGDRLFDRLAIAIAVGDWHKKG
;
A
#
# COMPACT_ATOMS: atom_id res chain seq x y z
N MET A 1 12.03 5.66 10.70
CA MET A 1 13.41 5.76 11.20
C MET A 1 13.99 7.05 10.68
N LYS A 2 14.60 7.87 11.55
CA LYS A 2 15.37 9.04 11.15
C LYS A 2 16.52 8.63 10.22
N ILE A 3 16.79 9.40 9.17
CA ILE A 3 17.85 9.10 8.19
C ILE A 3 19.23 9.00 8.86
N ILE A 4 19.50 9.85 9.88
CA ILE A 4 20.76 9.81 10.62
C ILE A 4 20.97 8.44 11.29
N LYS A 5 19.95 7.95 12.01
CA LYS A 5 19.98 6.61 12.61
C LYS A 5 20.09 5.48 11.58
N PHE A 6 19.50 5.65 10.39
CA PHE A 6 19.68 4.69 9.31
C PHE A 6 21.15 4.56 8.92
N ILE A 7 21.88 5.66 8.79
CA ILE A 7 23.30 5.66 8.39
C ILE A 7 24.16 4.98 9.47
N GLU A 8 23.87 5.24 10.75
CA GLU A 8 24.55 4.61 11.89
C GLU A 8 24.32 3.10 11.93
N ASN A 9 23.08 2.64 11.72
CA ASN A 9 22.73 1.22 11.78
C ASN A 9 23.13 0.44 10.52
N PHE A 10 23.16 1.10 9.37
CA PHE A 10 23.38 0.49 8.05
C PHE A 10 24.52 1.20 7.27
N PRO A 11 25.75 1.25 7.84
CA PRO A 11 26.87 1.97 7.24
C PRO A 11 27.38 1.32 5.94
N ASP A 12 27.05 0.06 5.68
CA ASP A 12 27.57 -0.72 4.56
C ASP A 12 26.60 -1.80 4.04
N GLU A 13 27.02 -2.56 3.03
CA GLU A 13 26.22 -3.66 2.46
C GLU A 13 26.08 -4.83 3.44
N GLN A 14 27.09 -5.09 4.27
CA GLN A 14 27.12 -6.25 5.15
C GLN A 14 26.11 -6.09 6.30
N SER A 15 26.07 -4.93 6.95
CA SER A 15 25.05 -4.57 7.95
C SER A 15 23.61 -4.71 7.42
N CYS A 16 23.37 -4.32 6.16
CA CYS A 16 22.06 -4.51 5.51
C CYS A 16 21.75 -5.99 5.27
N ARG A 17 22.73 -6.79 4.81
CA ARG A 17 22.57 -8.24 4.59
C ARG A 17 22.28 -8.97 5.90
N ASP A 18 23.04 -8.68 6.95
CA ASP A 18 22.88 -9.31 8.26
C ASP A 18 21.52 -8.98 8.89
N HIS A 19 21.10 -7.72 8.81
CA HIS A 19 19.76 -7.34 9.26
C HIS A 19 18.67 -8.01 8.43
N PHE A 20 18.79 -8.02 7.09
CA PHE A 20 17.77 -8.65 6.24
C PHE A 20 17.69 -10.16 6.47
N ARG A 21 18.84 -10.81 6.68
CA ARG A 21 18.91 -12.21 7.08
C ARG A 21 18.14 -12.45 8.38
N HIS A 22 18.38 -11.64 9.41
CA HIS A 22 17.67 -11.76 10.69
C HIS A 22 16.17 -11.57 10.56
N VAL A 23 15.72 -10.58 9.76
CA VAL A 23 14.29 -10.39 9.46
C VAL A 23 13.71 -11.64 8.81
N ARG A 24 14.39 -12.22 7.82
CA ARG A 24 13.93 -13.44 7.14
C ARG A 24 13.88 -14.65 8.06
N GLU A 25 14.89 -14.84 8.90
CA GLU A 25 14.91 -15.94 9.87
C GLU A 25 13.77 -15.81 10.88
N LYS A 26 13.42 -14.59 11.29
CA LYS A 26 12.31 -14.33 12.21
C LYS A 26 10.94 -14.59 11.59
N GLU A 27 10.74 -14.22 10.33
CA GLU A 27 9.48 -14.48 9.60
C GLU A 27 9.34 -15.95 9.18
N GLY A 28 10.42 -16.73 9.24
CA GLY A 28 10.44 -18.14 8.85
C GLY A 28 10.88 -18.34 7.41
N ILE A 29 11.68 -19.38 7.18
CA ILE A 29 12.20 -19.72 5.86
C ILE A 29 11.69 -21.10 5.51
N VAL A 30 11.00 -21.20 4.37
CA VAL A 30 10.42 -22.45 3.87
C VAL A 30 11.19 -22.89 2.63
N CYS A 31 11.60 -24.16 2.59
CA CYS A 31 12.28 -24.72 1.44
C CYS A 31 11.31 -24.88 0.26
N LYS A 32 11.57 -24.20 -0.86
CA LYS A 32 10.71 -24.29 -2.05
C LYS A 32 10.66 -25.67 -2.75
N ARG A 33 11.54 -26.61 -2.37
CA ARG A 33 11.60 -27.96 -2.97
C ARG A 33 10.83 -29.01 -2.17
N CYS A 34 10.88 -28.94 -0.84
CA CYS A 34 10.32 -29.96 0.06
C CYS A 34 9.39 -29.42 1.15
N GLY A 35 9.25 -28.11 1.30
CA GLY A 35 8.43 -27.49 2.35
C GLY A 35 9.06 -27.47 3.75
N CYS A 36 10.23 -28.10 3.95
CA CYS A 36 10.91 -28.09 5.25
C CYS A 36 11.24 -26.65 5.71
N GLU A 37 11.08 -26.38 7.01
CA GLU A 37 11.40 -25.10 7.65
C GLU A 37 12.77 -25.08 8.34
N LYS A 38 13.38 -26.26 8.55
CA LYS A 38 14.68 -26.40 9.21
C LYS A 38 15.82 -26.18 8.23
N HIS A 39 16.62 -25.16 8.52
CA HIS A 39 17.73 -24.72 7.67
C HIS A 39 18.99 -24.42 8.47
N TYR A 40 20.15 -24.52 7.81
CA TYR A 40 21.44 -24.07 8.36
C TYR A 40 22.00 -22.93 7.52
N TRP A 41 22.58 -21.93 8.17
CA TRP A 41 23.20 -20.80 7.50
C TRP A 41 24.64 -21.13 7.05
N LEU A 42 24.89 -21.02 5.76
CA LEU A 42 26.21 -21.18 5.17
C LEU A 42 26.91 -19.82 5.05
N LYS A 43 27.66 -19.43 6.08
CA LYS A 43 28.35 -18.13 6.14
C LYS A 43 29.22 -17.84 4.92
N ALA A 44 29.93 -18.84 4.39
CA ALA A 44 30.79 -18.68 3.21
C ALA A 44 30.02 -18.43 1.89
N LYS A 45 28.74 -18.79 1.83
CA LYS A 45 27.90 -18.65 0.62
C LYS A 45 26.82 -17.58 0.77
N ASP A 46 26.55 -17.12 1.99
CA ASP A 46 25.45 -16.20 2.31
C ASP A 46 24.08 -16.76 1.89
N MET A 47 23.86 -18.05 2.21
CA MET A 47 22.66 -18.80 1.84
C MET A 47 22.23 -19.72 2.97
N TRP A 48 20.93 -20.01 3.02
CA TRP A 48 20.41 -21.11 3.83
C TRP A 48 20.45 -22.41 3.04
N GLN A 49 20.83 -23.50 3.69
CA GLN A 49 20.72 -24.85 3.16
C GLN A 49 19.64 -25.61 3.95
N CYS A 50 18.69 -26.20 3.21
CA CYS A 50 17.65 -27.06 3.78
C CYS A 50 18.28 -28.31 4.41
N SER A 51 17.81 -28.68 5.61
CA SER A 51 18.29 -29.84 6.35
C SER A 51 17.87 -31.18 5.75
N GLU A 52 16.81 -31.22 4.95
CA GLU A 52 16.27 -32.47 4.37
C GLU A 52 16.74 -32.73 2.94
N CYS A 53 16.64 -31.74 2.05
CA CYS A 53 16.91 -31.93 0.61
C CYS A 53 18.13 -31.16 0.09
N GLU A 54 18.89 -30.53 0.98
CA GLU A 54 20.10 -29.73 0.72
C GLU A 54 19.91 -28.55 -0.24
N PHE A 55 18.66 -28.23 -0.60
CA PHE A 55 18.34 -27.10 -1.46
C PHE A 55 18.81 -25.79 -0.82
N ARG A 56 19.42 -24.91 -1.63
CA ARG A 56 19.97 -23.63 -1.17
C ARG A 56 19.07 -22.45 -1.53
N THR A 57 18.75 -21.64 -0.52
CA THR A 57 17.94 -20.44 -0.65
C THR A 57 18.83 -19.21 -0.43
N THR A 58 18.86 -18.29 -1.38
CA THR A 58 19.62 -17.03 -1.27
C THR A 58 18.88 -16.02 -0.39
N LEU A 59 19.59 -14.98 0.09
CA LEU A 59 18.97 -13.84 0.79
C LEU A 59 17.80 -13.19 0.02
N ARG A 60 17.77 -13.25 -1.31
CA ARG A 60 16.75 -12.59 -2.14
C ARG A 60 15.64 -13.53 -2.63
N SER A 61 15.87 -14.85 -2.57
CA SER A 61 14.93 -15.83 -3.11
C SER A 61 13.59 -15.83 -2.36
N GLY A 62 12.49 -15.72 -3.10
CA GLY A 62 11.14 -15.65 -2.54
C GLY A 62 10.83 -14.34 -1.81
N THR A 63 11.51 -13.24 -2.15
CA THR A 63 11.25 -11.91 -1.58
C THR A 63 11.05 -10.88 -2.67
N MET A 64 10.69 -9.64 -2.30
CA MET A 64 10.57 -8.55 -3.28
C MET A 64 11.89 -8.21 -3.97
N MET A 65 13.03 -8.59 -3.38
CA MET A 65 14.36 -8.42 -3.99
C MET A 65 14.74 -9.52 -4.98
N GLU A 66 13.89 -10.52 -5.20
CA GLU A 66 14.18 -11.63 -6.12
C GLU A 66 14.49 -11.12 -7.54
N ASN A 67 15.50 -11.74 -8.15
CA ASN A 67 16.06 -11.37 -9.46
C ASN A 67 16.58 -9.93 -9.57
N SER A 68 16.77 -9.23 -8.44
CA SER A 68 17.43 -7.92 -8.44
C SER A 68 18.95 -8.09 -8.40
N ASN A 69 19.63 -7.32 -9.25
CA ASN A 69 21.10 -7.17 -9.23
C ASN A 69 21.56 -5.96 -8.40
N LEU A 70 20.63 -5.18 -7.83
CA LEU A 70 20.99 -4.05 -6.98
C LEU A 70 21.52 -4.53 -5.62
N PRO A 71 22.52 -3.86 -5.03
CA PRO A 71 22.95 -4.11 -3.65
C PRO A 71 21.78 -3.98 -2.66
N ILE A 72 21.77 -4.79 -1.59
CA ILE A 72 20.73 -4.73 -0.56
C ILE A 72 20.74 -3.35 0.13
N ARG A 73 21.92 -2.73 0.29
CA ARG A 73 22.02 -1.37 0.81
C ARG A 73 21.28 -0.35 -0.06
N THR A 74 21.28 -0.51 -1.38
CA THR A 74 20.53 0.36 -2.29
C THR A 74 19.02 0.23 -2.05
N TRP A 75 18.54 -0.99 -1.81
CA TRP A 75 17.14 -1.21 -1.40
C TRP A 75 16.83 -0.59 -0.05
N TYR A 76 17.71 -0.76 0.93
CA TYR A 76 17.56 -0.20 2.27
C TYR A 76 17.52 1.33 2.24
N LEU A 77 18.40 1.98 1.47
CA LEU A 77 18.37 3.42 1.25
C LEU A 77 17.05 3.85 0.61
N ALA A 78 16.59 3.15 -0.43
CA ALA A 78 15.30 3.45 -1.06
C ALA A 78 14.12 3.31 -0.08
N MET A 79 14.10 2.25 0.72
CA MET A 79 13.12 2.05 1.78
C MET A 79 13.16 3.19 2.81
N ALA A 80 14.35 3.63 3.24
CA ALA A 80 14.51 4.76 4.15
C ALA A 80 13.99 6.06 3.54
N PHE A 81 14.33 6.36 2.28
CA PHE A 81 13.81 7.51 1.54
C PHE A 81 12.29 7.50 1.38
N MET A 82 11.72 6.34 1.10
CA MET A 82 10.27 6.20 0.94
C MET A 82 9.51 6.24 2.27
N THR A 83 10.15 5.98 3.41
CA THR A 83 9.49 5.90 4.72
C THR A 83 9.84 7.00 5.72
N HIS A 84 10.89 7.81 5.49
CA HIS A 84 11.27 8.86 6.44
C HIS A 84 10.25 10.02 6.49
N SER A 85 9.44 10.19 5.45
CA SER A 85 8.45 11.27 5.34
C SER A 85 7.08 10.71 5.01
N LYS A 86 6.05 11.40 5.50
CA LYS A 86 4.65 11.15 5.10
C LYS A 86 4.43 11.50 3.63
N LYS A 87 5.18 12.47 3.11
CA LYS A 87 5.18 12.78 1.67
C LYS A 87 6.07 11.76 0.95
N GLY A 88 5.66 11.36 -0.25
CA GLY A 88 6.47 10.51 -1.12
C GLY A 88 7.70 11.23 -1.68
N ILE A 89 8.49 10.48 -2.44
CA ILE A 89 9.66 10.96 -3.19
C ILE A 89 9.50 10.53 -4.65
N SER A 90 9.86 11.41 -5.60
CA SER A 90 9.83 11.05 -7.02
C SER A 90 10.98 10.08 -7.34
N ALA A 91 10.83 9.27 -8.39
CA ALA A 91 11.87 8.33 -8.80
C ALA A 91 13.15 9.05 -9.27
N THR A 92 13.02 10.22 -9.92
CA THR A 92 14.15 11.05 -10.33
C THR A 92 14.90 11.62 -9.12
N GLU A 93 14.18 12.09 -8.10
CA GLU A 93 14.81 12.59 -6.88
C GLU A 93 15.49 11.44 -6.11
N LEU A 94 14.84 10.28 -6.00
CA LEU A 94 15.48 9.12 -5.38
C LEU A 94 16.72 8.68 -6.17
N GLN A 95 16.68 8.66 -7.50
CA GLN A 95 17.82 8.36 -8.34
C GLN A 95 19.00 9.29 -8.03
N ARG A 96 18.73 10.60 -7.94
CA ARG A 96 19.73 11.62 -7.61
C ARG A 96 20.35 11.36 -6.24
N GLN A 97 19.52 11.08 -5.22
CA GLN A 97 19.97 10.79 -3.86
C GLN A 97 20.79 9.51 -3.76
N LEU A 98 20.45 8.48 -4.54
CA LEU A 98 21.21 7.23 -4.63
C LEU A 98 22.48 7.35 -5.48
N GLY A 99 22.68 8.45 -6.20
CA GLY A 99 23.77 8.59 -7.18
C GLY A 99 23.71 7.54 -8.30
N HIS A 100 22.53 7.00 -8.60
CA HIS A 100 22.39 5.88 -9.53
C HIS A 100 22.33 6.37 -10.98
N LYS A 101 23.16 5.78 -11.86
CA LYS A 101 23.32 6.25 -13.25
C LYS A 101 22.05 6.16 -14.09
N ARG A 102 21.23 5.13 -13.88
CA ARG A 102 20.03 4.84 -14.68
C ARG A 102 18.75 5.03 -13.88
N TYR A 103 17.71 5.53 -14.53
CA TYR A 103 16.41 5.79 -13.93
C TYR A 103 15.61 4.49 -13.73
N GLU A 104 15.63 3.61 -14.72
CA GLU A 104 14.76 2.45 -14.83
C GLU A 104 14.94 1.46 -13.66
N PRO A 105 16.16 1.12 -13.21
CA PRO A 105 16.34 0.23 -12.06
C PRO A 105 15.81 0.84 -10.75
N VAL A 106 15.96 2.16 -10.57
CA VAL A 106 15.43 2.86 -9.39
C VAL A 106 13.91 2.86 -9.43
N TRP A 107 13.32 3.21 -10.57
CA TRP A 107 11.87 3.21 -10.76
C TRP A 107 11.27 1.82 -10.55
N ALA A 108 11.89 0.76 -11.11
CA ALA A 108 11.44 -0.62 -10.94
C ALA A 108 11.55 -1.08 -9.48
N MET A 109 12.67 -0.77 -8.80
CA MET A 109 12.84 -1.06 -7.37
C MET A 109 11.77 -0.36 -6.52
N MET A 110 11.47 0.91 -6.79
CA MET A 110 10.40 1.61 -6.06
C MET A 110 9.03 0.96 -6.28
N HIS A 111 8.71 0.50 -7.50
CA HIS A 111 7.44 -0.20 -7.74
C HIS A 111 7.37 -1.55 -7.04
N LYS A 112 8.48 -2.28 -6.94
CA LYS A 112 8.55 -3.46 -6.08
C LYS A 112 8.32 -3.12 -4.62
N ILE A 113 8.90 -2.02 -4.11
CA ILE A 113 8.64 -1.54 -2.74
C ILE A 113 7.16 -1.19 -2.54
N ARG A 114 6.52 -0.52 -3.52
CA ARG A 114 5.09 -0.20 -3.48
C ARG A 114 4.20 -1.43 -3.48
N ALA A 115 4.51 -2.43 -4.30
CA ALA A 115 3.79 -3.69 -4.29
C ALA A 115 3.91 -4.40 -2.94
N ALA A 116 5.07 -4.31 -2.27
CA ALA A 116 5.25 -4.87 -0.93
C ALA A 116 4.35 -4.18 0.10
N MET A 117 4.22 -2.86 -0.03
CA MET A 117 3.29 -2.06 0.77
C MET A 117 1.85 -2.50 0.52
N GLY A 118 1.43 -2.66 -0.75
CA GLY A 118 0.09 -3.11 -1.13
C GLY A 118 -0.26 -4.50 -0.60
N GLN A 119 0.61 -5.48 -0.83
CA GLN A 119 0.42 -6.85 -0.30
C GLN A 119 0.28 -6.87 1.22
N ARG A 120 0.97 -5.97 1.93
CA ARG A 120 0.83 -5.87 3.38
C ARG A 120 -0.54 -5.32 3.79
N GLU A 121 -1.12 -4.40 3.02
CA GLU A 121 -2.47 -3.87 3.26
C GLU A 121 -3.59 -4.85 2.87
N GLU A 122 -3.27 -5.87 2.07
CA GLU A 122 -4.21 -6.92 1.66
C GLU A 122 -4.38 -8.02 2.71
N LEU A 123 -3.47 -8.12 3.69
CA LEU A 123 -3.51 -9.19 4.71
C LEU A 123 -4.65 -9.09 5.73
N TYR A 124 -5.40 -8.00 5.75
CA TYR A 124 -6.48 -7.77 6.71
C TYR A 124 -7.68 -7.13 6.02
N GLN A 125 -8.88 -7.43 6.49
CA GLN A 125 -10.10 -6.69 6.13
C GLN A 125 -10.30 -5.51 7.09
N LEU A 126 -11.08 -4.53 6.66
CA LEU A 126 -11.57 -3.47 7.52
C LEU A 126 -12.74 -4.01 8.35
N GLU A 127 -12.86 -3.57 9.59
CA GLU A 127 -13.84 -4.10 10.53
C GLU A 127 -14.66 -2.98 11.20
N GLY A 128 -15.87 -3.33 11.65
CA GLY A 128 -16.72 -2.45 12.43
C GLY A 128 -17.48 -1.45 11.56
N MET A 129 -17.32 -0.15 11.85
CA MET A 129 -18.02 0.91 11.11
C MET A 129 -17.14 1.48 10.02
N ILE A 130 -17.62 1.46 8.77
CA ILE A 130 -16.80 1.76 7.58
C ILE A 130 -17.51 2.78 6.71
N GLU A 131 -16.79 3.85 6.38
CA GLU A 131 -17.19 4.81 5.36
C GLU A 131 -16.71 4.32 3.99
N ILE A 132 -17.54 4.41 2.95
CA ILE A 132 -17.16 4.09 1.57
C ILE A 132 -17.56 5.23 0.61
N ASP A 133 -16.64 5.60 -0.27
CA ASP A 133 -16.86 6.59 -1.33
C ASP A 133 -15.96 6.35 -2.56
N GLU A 134 -16.29 6.98 -3.70
CA GLU A 134 -15.55 6.92 -4.96
C GLU A 134 -14.75 8.21 -5.24
N GLY A 135 -13.43 8.07 -5.38
CA GLY A 135 -12.52 9.16 -5.74
C GLY A 135 -12.07 9.10 -7.21
N TYR A 136 -12.19 10.21 -7.94
CA TYR A 136 -11.63 10.32 -9.31
C TYR A 136 -10.22 10.92 -9.33
N PHE A 137 -9.23 10.10 -9.69
CA PHE A 137 -7.81 10.50 -9.73
C PHE A 137 -7.32 10.75 -11.15
N VAL A 138 -6.53 11.82 -11.34
CA VAL A 138 -5.97 12.17 -12.65
C VAL A 138 -4.82 11.24 -12.98
N THR A 139 -4.85 10.64 -14.17
CA THR A 139 -3.77 9.81 -14.71
C THR A 139 -3.27 10.37 -16.04
N GLU A 140 -2.10 9.93 -16.47
CA GLU A 140 -1.62 10.18 -17.83
C GLU A 140 -2.62 9.61 -18.84
N THR A 141 -2.89 10.40 -19.86
CA THR A 141 -3.84 10.10 -20.94
C THR A 141 -3.06 10.07 -22.24
N SER A 142 -3.34 9.07 -23.08
CA SER A 142 -2.76 8.98 -24.44
C SER A 142 -3.16 10.22 -25.26
N LYS A 143 -2.46 10.49 -26.37
CA LYS A 143 -2.82 11.60 -27.26
C LYS A 143 -4.21 11.39 -27.88
N GLU A 144 -4.53 10.17 -28.31
CA GLU A 144 -5.83 9.79 -28.87
C GLU A 144 -6.98 9.98 -27.88
N ASP A 145 -6.76 9.64 -26.60
CA ASP A 145 -7.78 9.82 -25.56
C ASP A 145 -7.99 11.28 -25.15
N LYS A 146 -7.11 12.22 -25.58
CA LYS A 146 -7.33 13.66 -25.39
C LYS A 146 -8.33 14.23 -26.39
N GLU A 147 -8.49 13.62 -27.56
CA GLU A 147 -9.38 14.10 -28.62
C GLU A 147 -10.84 13.70 -28.37
N ASN A 148 -11.07 12.57 -27.67
CA ASN A 148 -12.42 12.04 -27.37
C ASN A 148 -12.80 12.15 -25.87
N GLN A 149 -12.64 13.33 -25.26
CA GLN A 149 -12.85 13.52 -23.82
C GLN A 149 -14.29 13.84 -23.43
N LYS A 150 -14.87 13.00 -22.55
CA LYS A 150 -16.02 13.37 -21.72
C LYS A 150 -15.54 14.04 -20.42
N ARG A 151 -16.26 15.06 -19.95
CA ARG A 151 -16.05 15.70 -18.63
C ARG A 151 -16.78 14.91 -17.54
N GLY A 152 -16.17 14.76 -16.35
CA GLY A 152 -16.80 14.09 -15.20
C GLY A 152 -16.68 12.55 -15.22
N ARG A 153 -17.75 11.85 -14.77
CA ARG A 153 -17.86 10.38 -14.77
C ARG A 153 -17.66 9.85 -16.20
N GLY A 154 -16.83 8.81 -16.36
CA GLY A 154 -16.44 8.29 -17.69
C GLY A 154 -15.38 9.10 -18.45
N SER A 155 -14.73 10.09 -17.81
CA SER A 155 -13.58 10.78 -18.41
C SER A 155 -12.37 9.86 -18.49
N LYS A 156 -11.82 9.64 -19.68
CA LYS A 156 -10.61 8.81 -19.90
C LYS A 156 -9.34 9.36 -19.23
N LYS A 157 -9.36 10.62 -18.78
CA LYS A 157 -8.26 11.27 -18.04
C LYS A 157 -8.24 10.93 -16.56
N LYS A 158 -9.34 10.38 -16.03
CA LYS A 158 -9.47 10.05 -14.62
C LYS A 158 -9.71 8.55 -14.46
N LYS A 159 -9.12 7.98 -13.42
CA LYS A 159 -9.45 6.64 -12.95
C LYS A 159 -10.31 6.74 -11.71
N ASN A 160 -11.30 5.87 -11.65
CA ASN A 160 -12.17 5.73 -10.50
C ASN A 160 -11.46 4.88 -9.45
N VAL A 161 -11.62 5.24 -8.19
CA VAL A 161 -10.95 4.58 -7.06
C VAL A 161 -11.97 4.46 -5.93
N GLY A 162 -12.29 3.24 -5.52
CA GLY A 162 -13.06 3.03 -4.30
C GLY A 162 -12.18 3.29 -3.09
N VAL A 163 -12.69 4.06 -2.14
CA VAL A 163 -12.00 4.46 -0.92
C VAL A 163 -12.84 4.04 0.27
N MET A 164 -12.23 3.31 1.19
CA MET A 164 -12.85 2.84 2.41
C MET A 164 -12.06 3.31 3.63
N ALA A 165 -12.76 3.66 4.71
CA ALA A 165 -12.15 4.08 5.97
C ALA A 165 -12.92 3.53 7.18
N GLU A 166 -12.22 2.88 8.10
CA GLU A 166 -12.77 2.59 9.43
C GLU A 166 -12.99 3.89 10.18
N SER A 167 -14.21 4.06 10.71
CA SER A 167 -14.68 5.26 11.38
C SER A 167 -15.58 4.88 12.55
N THR A 168 -14.97 4.70 13.73
CA THR A 168 -15.71 4.36 14.95
C THR A 168 -16.23 5.66 15.60
N PRO A 169 -17.55 5.84 15.76
CA PRO A 169 -18.10 6.94 16.52
C PRO A 169 -17.72 6.83 17.99
N LEU A 170 -17.35 7.96 18.57
CA LEU A 170 -17.00 8.15 19.96
C LEU A 170 -17.85 9.27 20.52
N GLU A 171 -18.35 9.08 21.74
CA GLU A 171 -19.06 10.11 22.48
C GLU A 171 -18.36 10.32 23.83
N ASP A 172 -17.99 11.56 24.10
CA ASP A 172 -17.50 11.95 25.41
C ASP A 172 -18.68 12.00 26.39
N LEU A 173 -18.69 11.10 27.38
CA LEU A 173 -19.80 10.96 28.33
C LEU A 173 -20.00 12.20 29.22
N ASN A 174 -18.98 13.03 29.41
CA ASN A 174 -19.07 14.22 30.25
C ASN A 174 -19.54 15.45 29.46
N THR A 175 -19.10 15.57 28.20
CA THR A 175 -19.40 16.76 27.38
C THR A 175 -20.49 16.52 26.33
N GLY A 176 -20.90 15.27 26.11
CA GLY A 176 -21.81 14.85 25.04
C GLY A 176 -21.20 15.05 23.64
N LYS A 177 -19.91 15.39 23.54
CA LYS A 177 -19.28 15.72 22.27
C LYS A 177 -19.02 14.45 21.47
N LYS A 178 -19.66 14.38 20.29
CA LYS A 178 -19.44 13.29 19.34
C LYS A 178 -18.21 13.57 18.47
N SER A 179 -17.43 12.52 18.22
CA SER A 179 -16.28 12.52 17.32
C SER A 179 -16.14 11.14 16.70
N ASN A 180 -15.33 11.00 15.64
CA ASN A 180 -15.05 9.69 15.06
C ASN A 180 -13.56 9.40 15.17
N GLN A 181 -13.20 8.21 15.62
CA GLN A 181 -11.84 7.71 15.55
C GLN A 181 -11.66 6.93 14.27
N CYS A 182 -10.72 7.38 13.44
CA CYS A 182 -10.32 6.64 12.26
C CYS A 182 -9.11 5.75 12.54
N ARG A 183 -9.12 4.55 11.97
CA ARG A 183 -8.06 3.56 12.09
C ARG A 183 -7.45 3.23 10.72
N PHE A 184 -7.98 2.26 9.98
CA PHE A 184 -7.43 1.83 8.69
C PHE A 184 -8.21 2.32 7.47
N PHE A 185 -7.49 2.45 6.36
CA PHE A 185 -7.99 2.85 5.06
C PHE A 185 -7.62 1.81 3.99
N LYS A 186 -8.46 1.67 2.98
CA LYS A 186 -8.14 0.95 1.74
C LYS A 186 -8.54 1.80 0.53
N MET A 187 -7.72 1.73 -0.52
CA MET A 187 -7.99 2.39 -1.80
C MET A 187 -7.74 1.40 -2.93
N LYS A 188 -8.74 1.17 -3.78
CA LYS A 188 -8.65 0.24 -4.91
C LYS A 188 -9.07 0.92 -6.22
N VAL A 189 -8.22 0.83 -7.24
CA VAL A 189 -8.53 1.32 -8.58
C VAL A 189 -9.61 0.42 -9.18
N LEU A 190 -10.70 1.04 -9.61
CA LEU A 190 -11.83 0.34 -10.21
C LEU A 190 -11.66 0.35 -11.73
N GLU A 191 -11.77 -0.82 -12.37
CA GLU A 191 -11.58 -0.94 -13.82
C GLU A 191 -12.71 -0.28 -14.60
N ASN A 192 -13.93 -0.37 -14.08
CA ASN A 192 -15.14 0.19 -14.65
C ASN A 192 -16.12 0.61 -13.53
N HIS A 193 -17.24 1.23 -13.92
CA HIS A 193 -18.28 1.73 -12.99
C HIS A 193 -19.41 0.73 -12.70
N LYS A 194 -19.21 -0.56 -12.98
CA LYS A 194 -20.23 -1.58 -12.70
C LYS A 194 -20.22 -1.96 -11.23
N ALA A 195 -21.40 -2.35 -10.73
CA ALA A 195 -21.60 -2.85 -9.37
C ALA A 195 -20.66 -4.03 -9.05
N GLU A 196 -20.48 -4.96 -9.99
CA GLU A 196 -19.61 -6.15 -9.85
C GLU A 196 -18.20 -5.84 -9.31
N ASN A 197 -17.58 -4.74 -9.75
CA ASN A 197 -16.24 -4.35 -9.28
C ASN A 197 -16.25 -3.79 -7.86
N ILE A 198 -17.32 -3.08 -7.48
CA ILE A 198 -17.49 -2.58 -6.12
C ILE A 198 -17.77 -3.76 -5.19
N ASP A 199 -18.62 -4.68 -5.61
CA ASP A 199 -18.98 -5.88 -4.86
C ASP A 199 -17.73 -6.70 -4.52
N GLN A 200 -16.90 -7.01 -5.54
CA GLN A 200 -15.62 -7.69 -5.34
C GLN A 200 -14.68 -6.90 -4.41
N MET A 201 -14.64 -5.57 -4.55
CA MET A 201 -13.82 -4.73 -3.69
C MET A 201 -14.27 -4.83 -2.23
N VAL A 202 -15.58 -4.76 -1.98
CA VAL A 202 -16.19 -4.83 -0.64
C VAL A 202 -15.90 -6.18 -0.02
N GLU A 203 -16.22 -7.27 -0.72
CA GLU A 203 -16.00 -8.66 -0.26
C GLU A 203 -14.54 -8.91 0.17
N GLN A 204 -13.58 -8.44 -0.64
CA GLN A 204 -12.16 -8.63 -0.35
C GLN A 204 -11.62 -7.70 0.74
N SER A 205 -12.29 -6.58 1.02
CA SER A 205 -11.73 -5.49 1.81
C SER A 205 -12.41 -5.28 3.15
N ILE A 206 -13.62 -5.78 3.34
CA ILE A 206 -14.49 -5.51 4.48
C ILE A 206 -14.90 -6.84 5.11
N ASP A 207 -14.88 -6.90 6.43
CA ASP A 207 -15.42 -8.04 7.19
C ASP A 207 -16.96 -8.05 7.12
N GLU A 208 -17.55 -9.24 6.96
CA GLU A 208 -18.99 -9.43 6.74
C GLU A 208 -19.86 -8.88 7.88
N LYS A 209 -19.32 -8.69 9.10
CA LYS A 209 -20.04 -8.15 10.27
C LYS A 209 -19.96 -6.63 10.36
N SER A 210 -19.50 -5.98 9.31
CA SER A 210 -19.31 -4.53 9.32
C SER A 210 -20.62 -3.77 9.03
N ILE A 211 -20.67 -2.53 9.50
CA ILE A 211 -21.71 -1.56 9.18
C ILE A 211 -21.09 -0.55 8.21
N VAL A 212 -21.62 -0.50 6.99
CA VAL A 212 -21.11 0.36 5.92
C VAL A 212 -21.99 1.59 5.74
N PHE A 213 -21.36 2.76 5.68
CA PHE A 213 -21.97 4.04 5.37
C PHE A 213 -21.53 4.49 3.98
N SER A 214 -22.48 4.75 3.08
CA SER A 214 -22.20 5.24 1.72
C SER A 214 -23.08 6.42 1.33
N ASP A 215 -22.72 7.08 0.24
CA ASP A 215 -23.63 8.00 -0.45
C ASP A 215 -24.73 7.24 -1.21
N LYS A 216 -25.71 7.98 -1.73
CA LYS A 216 -26.76 7.45 -2.60
C LYS A 216 -26.27 7.32 -4.05
N SER A 217 -25.27 6.47 -4.28
CA SER A 217 -24.80 6.12 -5.63
C SER A 217 -25.51 4.89 -6.19
N THR A 218 -25.80 4.89 -7.49
CA THR A 218 -26.33 3.73 -8.21
C THR A 218 -25.32 2.60 -8.37
N SER A 219 -24.06 2.81 -7.99
CA SER A 219 -23.03 1.77 -7.97
C SER A 219 -23.13 0.88 -6.72
N TYR A 220 -23.82 1.32 -5.66
CA TYR A 220 -23.89 0.66 -4.35
C TYR A 220 -25.21 -0.09 -4.15
N VAL A 221 -25.53 -0.99 -5.08
CA VAL A 221 -26.81 -1.70 -5.06
C VAL A 221 -26.76 -2.93 -4.15
N ASN A 222 -25.63 -3.65 -4.16
CA ASN A 222 -25.52 -4.98 -3.54
C ASN A 222 -24.68 -4.98 -2.27
N ILE A 223 -24.25 -3.82 -1.74
CA ILE A 223 -23.35 -3.78 -0.57
C ILE A 223 -23.97 -4.53 0.62
N SER A 224 -25.29 -4.42 0.83
CA SER A 224 -25.99 -5.13 1.90
C SER A 224 -25.95 -6.66 1.81
N GLU A 225 -25.50 -7.24 0.68
CA GLU A 225 -25.30 -8.69 0.55
C GLU A 225 -23.98 -9.16 1.16
N TYR A 226 -23.02 -8.25 1.36
CA TYR A 226 -21.66 -8.56 1.81
C TYR A 226 -21.37 -8.08 3.23
N VAL A 227 -22.28 -7.32 3.84
CA VAL A 227 -22.08 -6.69 5.15
C VAL A 227 -23.36 -6.78 6.00
N GLU A 228 -23.22 -6.71 7.33
CA GLU A 228 -24.34 -6.83 8.26
C GLU A 228 -25.39 -5.72 8.06
N VAL A 229 -24.94 -4.48 7.90
CA VAL A 229 -25.84 -3.34 7.68
C VAL A 229 -25.21 -2.37 6.67
N HIS A 230 -26.00 -1.98 5.66
CA HIS A 230 -25.65 -0.91 4.74
C HIS A 230 -26.57 0.30 4.95
N ILE A 231 -25.99 1.41 5.40
CA ILE A 231 -26.68 2.67 5.65
C ILE A 231 -26.36 3.63 4.50
N VAL A 232 -27.39 3.99 3.75
CA VAL A 232 -27.28 4.93 2.63
C VAL A 232 -27.70 6.31 3.09
N GLU A 233 -26.77 7.26 3.04
CA GLU A 233 -27.02 8.64 3.41
C GLU A 233 -27.26 9.49 2.15
N LYS A 234 -28.30 10.33 2.20
CA LYS A 234 -28.55 11.32 1.14
C LYS A 234 -27.63 12.52 1.40
N SER A 235 -26.73 12.81 0.47
CA SER A 235 -25.75 13.88 0.61
C SER A 235 -26.40 15.24 0.90
N SER A 236 -26.20 15.73 2.11
CA SER A 236 -26.36 17.13 2.52
C SER A 236 -25.02 17.67 3.00
N GLU A 237 -24.85 18.99 3.01
CA GLU A 237 -23.57 19.62 3.36
C GLU A 237 -23.13 19.28 4.81
N GLU A 238 -24.10 19.13 5.74
CA GLU A 238 -23.91 18.70 7.13
C GLU A 238 -23.59 17.20 7.30
N VAL A 239 -24.22 16.33 6.50
CA VAL A 239 -23.99 14.86 6.56
C VAL A 239 -22.65 14.49 5.92
N THR A 240 -22.24 15.23 4.88
CA THR A 240 -20.95 15.06 4.20
C THR A 240 -19.77 15.32 5.14
N THR A 241 -19.94 16.21 6.13
CA THR A 241 -18.90 16.55 7.11
C THR A 241 -18.83 15.60 8.30
N SER A 242 -19.89 14.83 8.55
CA SER A 242 -20.03 13.98 9.74
C SER A 242 -19.93 12.48 9.43
N THR A 243 -20.57 11.98 8.37
CA THR A 243 -20.67 10.54 8.09
C THR A 243 -19.61 10.00 7.14
N LEU A 244 -19.22 10.74 6.09
CA LEU A 244 -18.20 10.30 5.11
C LEU A 244 -16.89 11.12 5.21
N LYS A 245 -16.62 11.61 6.42
CA LYS A 245 -15.55 12.55 6.69
C LYS A 245 -14.17 12.01 6.31
N TRP A 246 -13.86 10.79 6.71
CA TRP A 246 -12.52 10.24 6.59
C TRP A 246 -12.20 9.82 5.16
N VAL A 247 -13.16 9.26 4.43
CA VAL A 247 -12.97 8.96 3.00
C VAL A 247 -12.73 10.24 2.21
N HIS A 248 -13.50 11.32 2.44
CA HIS A 248 -13.27 12.60 1.77
C HIS A 248 -11.91 13.23 2.10
N VAL A 249 -11.50 13.19 3.38
CA VAL A 249 -10.17 13.66 3.81
C VAL A 249 -9.06 12.85 3.14
N ALA A 250 -9.21 11.53 3.09
CA ALA A 250 -8.23 10.64 2.46
C ALA A 250 -8.13 10.88 0.95
N ILE A 251 -9.27 10.99 0.25
CA ILE A 251 -9.34 11.32 -1.19
C ILE A 251 -8.64 12.64 -1.48
N SER A 252 -8.95 13.70 -0.72
CA SER A 252 -8.37 15.03 -0.89
C SER A 252 -6.84 15.02 -0.70
N ASN A 253 -6.38 14.37 0.36
CA ASN A 253 -4.96 14.24 0.67
C ASN A 253 -4.21 13.43 -0.40
N ALA A 254 -4.75 12.27 -0.79
CA ALA A 254 -4.17 11.43 -1.82
C ALA A 254 -4.05 12.19 -3.15
N LYS A 255 -5.10 12.89 -3.59
CA LYS A 255 -5.06 13.70 -4.82
C LYS A 255 -3.96 14.76 -4.77
N ARG A 256 -3.84 15.49 -3.65
CA ARG A 256 -2.82 16.53 -3.46
C ARG A 256 -1.41 15.94 -3.47
N THR A 257 -1.21 14.81 -2.80
CA THR A 257 0.08 14.12 -2.76
C THR A 257 0.49 13.62 -4.15
N LEU A 258 -0.42 12.93 -4.86
CA LEU A 258 -0.10 12.36 -6.16
C LEU A 258 0.19 13.43 -7.21
N LEU A 259 -0.63 14.49 -7.24
CA LEU A 259 -0.44 15.61 -8.16
C LEU A 259 0.85 16.39 -7.87
N GLY A 260 1.17 16.60 -6.59
CA GLY A 260 2.31 17.42 -6.17
C GLY A 260 3.67 16.74 -6.34
N ILE A 261 3.75 15.41 -6.28
CA ILE A 261 5.03 14.68 -6.23
C ILE A 261 5.35 13.97 -7.55
N TYR A 262 4.36 13.32 -8.17
CA TYR A 262 4.62 12.39 -9.27
C TYR A 262 4.29 12.97 -10.66
N HIS A 263 3.49 14.04 -10.73
CA HIS A 263 3.07 14.80 -11.91
C HIS A 263 2.38 14.02 -13.06
N LYS A 264 2.92 12.86 -13.49
CA LYS A 264 2.37 11.97 -14.52
C LYS A 264 2.42 10.51 -14.06
N ILE A 265 1.26 9.96 -13.71
CA ILE A 265 1.11 8.54 -13.35
C ILE A 265 0.32 7.85 -14.47
N LYS A 266 0.91 6.85 -15.13
CA LYS A 266 0.15 5.99 -16.06
C LYS A 266 -0.90 5.21 -15.28
N GLY A 267 -2.11 5.08 -15.81
CA GLY A 267 -3.24 4.46 -15.12
C GLY A 267 -2.93 3.06 -14.56
N LYS A 268 -2.18 2.23 -15.29
CA LYS A 268 -1.75 0.89 -14.84
C LYS A 268 -0.87 0.87 -13.59
N TYR A 269 -0.28 2.00 -13.20
CA TYR A 269 0.56 2.10 -12.00
C TYR A 269 -0.16 2.79 -10.84
N LEU A 270 -1.37 3.32 -11.05
CA LEU A 270 -2.06 4.12 -10.04
C LEU A 270 -2.24 3.35 -8.72
N GLN A 271 -2.59 2.07 -8.78
CA GLN A 271 -2.76 1.23 -7.59
C GLN A 271 -1.51 1.23 -6.71
N ALA A 272 -0.32 1.03 -7.30
CA ALA A 272 0.93 1.03 -6.55
C ALA A 272 1.19 2.35 -5.79
N TYR A 273 0.79 3.50 -6.35
CA TYR A 273 0.93 4.78 -5.65
C TYR A 273 -0.11 4.96 -4.54
N LEU A 274 -1.31 4.41 -4.71
CA LEU A 274 -2.34 4.37 -3.67
C LEU A 274 -1.94 3.41 -2.54
N ASP A 275 -1.30 2.29 -2.86
CA ASP A 275 -0.74 1.35 -1.88
C ASP A 275 0.32 2.02 -1.02
N GLU A 276 1.23 2.79 -1.64
CA GLU A 276 2.21 3.62 -0.92
C GLU A 276 1.52 4.60 0.03
N PHE A 277 0.46 5.27 -0.45
CA PHE A 277 -0.28 6.24 0.34
C PHE A 277 -0.99 5.57 1.54
N CYS A 278 -1.75 4.49 1.30
CA CYS A 278 -2.50 3.77 2.32
C CYS A 278 -1.55 3.17 3.37
N TYR A 279 -0.47 2.51 2.93
CA TYR A 279 0.49 1.90 3.83
C TYR A 279 1.08 2.89 4.84
N LYS A 280 1.43 4.10 4.39
CA LYS A 280 1.93 5.17 5.26
C LYS A 280 0.83 5.77 6.12
N LEU A 281 -0.38 5.95 5.57
CA LEU A 281 -1.52 6.50 6.30
C LEU A 281 -1.95 5.59 7.45
N ASN A 282 -2.04 4.28 7.20
CA ASN A 282 -2.42 3.27 8.18
C ASN A 282 -1.37 3.08 9.28
N ARG A 283 -0.11 3.45 9.00
CA ARG A 283 0.99 3.43 9.96
C ARG A 283 1.41 4.82 10.44
N ARG A 284 0.53 5.83 10.33
CA ARG A 284 0.82 7.23 10.70
C ARG A 284 1.30 7.45 12.15
N TYR A 285 1.00 6.51 13.05
CA TYR A 285 1.41 6.53 14.46
C TYR A 285 2.60 5.60 14.78
N PHE A 286 3.21 4.95 13.78
CA PHE A 286 4.29 3.99 14.02
C PHE A 286 5.64 4.67 14.29
N GLY A 287 5.75 5.98 14.07
CA GLY A 287 6.95 6.76 14.30
C GLY A 287 8.14 6.17 13.54
N ASP A 288 9.22 5.86 14.27
CA ASP A 288 10.44 5.35 13.66
C ASP A 288 10.35 3.91 13.14
N ARG A 289 9.32 3.15 13.53
CA ARG A 289 9.16 1.72 13.17
C ARG A 289 8.68 1.45 11.74
N LEU A 290 8.33 2.50 10.97
CA LEU A 290 7.79 2.32 9.61
C LEU A 290 8.79 1.62 8.67
N PHE A 291 10.08 1.90 8.85
CA PHE A 291 11.16 1.24 8.10
C PHE A 291 11.20 -0.26 8.40
N ASP A 292 11.17 -0.64 9.67
CA ASP A 292 11.23 -2.04 10.10
C ASP A 292 10.02 -2.83 9.59
N ARG A 293 8.83 -2.20 9.62
CA ARG A 293 7.63 -2.79 9.01
C ARG A 293 7.77 -3.00 7.51
N LEU A 294 8.43 -2.07 6.81
CA LEU A 294 8.69 -2.21 5.39
C LEU A 294 9.73 -3.30 5.12
N ALA A 295 10.75 -3.45 5.98
CA ALA A 295 11.73 -4.53 5.85
C ALA A 295 11.07 -5.91 5.95
N ILE A 296 10.11 -6.07 6.87
CA ILE A 296 9.28 -7.27 6.96
C ILE A 296 8.46 -7.45 5.66
N ALA A 297 7.75 -6.42 5.20
CA ALA A 297 6.96 -6.50 3.97
C ALA A 297 7.79 -6.87 2.74
N ILE A 298 9.03 -6.38 2.65
CA ILE A 298 9.97 -6.73 1.57
C ILE A 298 10.45 -8.18 1.68
N ALA A 299 10.63 -8.69 2.90
CA ALA A 299 11.08 -10.05 3.18
C ALA A 299 10.01 -11.11 2.88
N VAL A 300 8.74 -10.84 3.21
CA VAL A 300 7.63 -11.78 3.05
C VAL A 300 6.81 -11.58 1.77
N GLY A 301 6.92 -10.39 1.17
CA GLY A 301 6.23 -10.07 -0.07
C GLY A 301 6.78 -10.85 -1.26
N ASP A 302 5.88 -11.27 -2.14
CA ASP A 302 6.21 -12.02 -3.34
C ASP A 302 5.88 -11.18 -4.58
N TRP A 303 6.90 -10.75 -5.33
CA TRP A 303 6.71 -9.97 -6.55
C TRP A 303 5.96 -10.75 -7.64
N HIS A 304 5.98 -12.08 -7.58
CA HIS A 304 5.32 -12.96 -8.52
C HIS A 304 3.86 -13.28 -8.13
N LYS A 305 3.44 -12.99 -6.89
CA LYS A 305 2.02 -12.94 -6.54
C LYS A 305 1.39 -11.78 -7.32
N LYS A 306 0.76 -12.13 -8.44
CA LYS A 306 -0.19 -11.24 -9.11
C LYS A 306 -1.37 -11.06 -8.17
N GLY A 307 -1.57 -9.84 -7.69
CA GLY A 307 -2.90 -9.35 -7.31
C GLY A 307 -3.71 -9.04 -8.56
#